data_AF-A0AAW5ML11-F1
#
_entry.id   AF-A0AAW5ML11-F1
#
_cell.length_a   1.000
_cell.length_b   1.000
_cell.length_c   1.000
_cell.angle_alpha   90.00
_cell.angle_beta   90.00
_cell.angle_gamma   90.00
#
_symmetry.space_group_name_H-M   'P 1'
#
loop_
_entity.id
_entity.type
_entity.pdbx_description
1 polymer ?
#
loop_
_entity_poly.entity_id
_entity_poly.type
_entity_poly.pdbx_seq_one_letter_code
_entity_poly.pdbx_strand_id
1 'polypeptide(L)'
;NFAGIRSYSANVLMGTWLWRNQYTQGTEIEINTSLGSTYHIPDARRLSWSGGWSDPDQQQLGELASEMANALSQPNVFWFADVTAKLKTGFCQEIYPSQKFTERTDDHAVASRQLATTECLSGQLAACINPQKIGAALQQIDDWWADDADQPLRVHEYGANHEALTAFRHPASELDFYHLLTRADQYLTDMESHDRGCELPGDVHFLMAVLVKGGLFQKGKGR
;
A
#
# COMPACT_ATOMS: atom_id res chain seq x y z
N ASN A 1 -15.69 -10.61 3.40
CA ASN A 1 -15.23 -9.22 3.11
C ASN A 1 -13.78 -9.27 2.65
N PHE A 2 -13.41 -8.47 1.65
CA PHE A 2 -12.02 -8.42 1.18
C PHE A 2 -11.12 -7.77 2.25
N ALA A 3 -10.36 -8.58 3.00
CA ALA A 3 -9.47 -8.14 4.07
C ALA A 3 -8.43 -7.12 3.57
N GLY A 4 -8.05 -7.19 2.29
CA GLY A 4 -7.12 -6.26 1.66
C GLY A 4 -7.53 -4.80 1.77
N ILE A 5 -8.81 -4.42 1.75
CA ILE A 5 -9.21 -3.01 1.89
C ILE A 5 -8.91 -2.48 3.28
N ARG A 6 -9.21 -3.28 4.30
CA ARG A 6 -8.87 -2.91 5.67
C ARG A 6 -7.36 -2.70 5.81
N SER A 7 -6.56 -3.55 5.18
CA SER A 7 -5.11 -3.41 5.12
C SER A 7 -4.63 -2.13 4.40
N TYR A 8 -5.26 -1.78 3.26
CA TYR A 8 -4.98 -0.50 2.59
C TYR A 8 -5.28 0.70 3.50
N SER A 9 -6.46 0.72 4.14
CA SER A 9 -6.87 1.78 5.06
C SER A 9 -5.92 1.88 6.26
N ALA A 10 -5.45 0.75 6.78
CA ALA A 10 -4.45 0.72 7.84
C ALA A 10 -3.16 1.42 7.40
N ASN A 11 -2.63 1.13 6.21
CA ASN A 11 -1.42 1.78 5.69
C ASN A 11 -1.57 3.30 5.49
N VAL A 12 -2.77 3.79 5.18
CA VAL A 12 -3.05 5.24 5.11
C VAL A 12 -2.95 5.86 6.52
N LEU A 13 -3.63 5.27 7.50
CA LEU A 13 -3.72 5.75 8.88
C LEU A 13 -2.38 5.64 9.66
N MET A 14 -1.58 4.59 9.38
CA MET A 14 -0.24 4.42 9.95
C MET A 14 0.81 5.35 9.33
N GLY A 15 0.48 6.05 8.25
CA GLY A 15 1.42 6.91 7.55
C GLY A 15 2.55 6.15 6.86
N THR A 16 2.37 4.87 6.50
CA THR A 16 3.39 4.03 5.82
C THR A 16 3.94 4.71 4.56
N TRP A 17 3.10 5.50 3.90
CA TRP A 17 3.43 6.30 2.72
C TRP A 17 4.45 7.44 2.95
N LEU A 18 4.79 7.76 4.20
CA LEU A 18 5.84 8.72 4.55
C LEU A 18 7.25 8.11 4.46
N TRP A 19 7.37 6.78 4.39
CA TRP A 19 8.64 6.05 4.36
C TRP A 19 9.58 6.50 5.49
N ARG A 20 10.82 6.89 5.14
CA ARG A 20 11.83 7.36 6.10
C ARG A 20 11.40 8.62 6.88
N ASN A 21 10.39 9.34 6.43
CA ASN A 21 9.89 10.51 7.15
C ASN A 21 8.94 10.14 8.31
N GLN A 22 8.70 8.86 8.58
CA GLN A 22 7.96 8.39 9.76
C GLN A 22 8.78 8.50 11.06
N TYR A 23 10.11 8.54 10.97
CA TYR A 23 11.01 8.65 12.11
C TYR A 23 11.04 10.07 12.69
N THR A 24 9.97 10.44 13.39
CA THR A 24 9.74 11.78 13.94
C THR A 24 9.50 11.72 15.46
N GLN A 25 9.39 12.88 16.10
CA GLN A 25 8.97 12.98 17.51
C GLN A 25 7.44 12.85 17.69
N GLY A 26 6.68 12.80 16.60
CA GLY A 26 5.22 12.77 16.56
C GLY A 26 4.74 12.88 15.12
N THR A 27 3.84 11.99 14.71
CA THR A 27 3.27 12.00 13.36
C THR A 27 1.75 11.96 13.46
N GLU A 28 1.11 13.10 13.25
CA GLU A 28 -0.35 13.20 13.23
C GLU A 28 -0.85 13.00 11.80
N ILE A 29 -1.91 12.21 11.62
CA ILE A 29 -2.54 11.95 10.32
C ILE A 29 -3.99 12.43 10.36
N GLU A 30 -4.37 13.25 9.39
CA GLU A 30 -5.74 13.72 9.16
C GLU A 30 -6.18 13.29 7.76
N ILE A 31 -7.37 12.75 7.62
CA ILE A 31 -7.96 12.33 6.35
C ILE A 31 -9.33 12.97 6.22
N ASN A 32 -9.56 13.69 5.13
CA ASN A 32 -10.88 14.20 4.76
C ASN A 32 -11.34 13.51 3.49
N THR A 33 -12.46 12.79 3.54
CA THR A 33 -12.96 12.03 2.38
C THR A 33 -13.99 12.82 1.60
N SER A 34 -14.20 12.43 0.34
CA SER A 34 -15.22 13.00 -0.54
C SER A 34 -16.66 12.83 -0.03
N LEU A 35 -16.87 11.95 0.96
CA LEU A 35 -18.15 11.73 1.62
C LEU A 35 -18.39 12.70 2.80
N GLY A 36 -17.42 13.57 3.11
CA GLY A 36 -17.47 14.51 4.23
C GLY A 36 -17.04 13.91 5.57
N SER A 37 -16.57 12.66 5.59
CA SER A 37 -16.00 12.03 6.78
C SER A 37 -14.61 12.58 7.06
N THR A 38 -14.28 12.70 8.35
CA THR A 38 -12.96 13.08 8.82
C THR A 38 -12.42 12.02 9.76
N TYR A 39 -11.19 11.56 9.50
CA TYR A 39 -10.46 10.63 10.35
C TYR A 39 -9.20 11.32 10.89
N HIS A 40 -8.87 11.04 12.15
CA HIS A 40 -7.76 11.66 12.86
C HIS A 40 -7.02 10.63 13.71
N ILE A 41 -5.73 10.47 13.42
CA ILE A 41 -4.79 9.69 14.22
C ILE A 41 -3.79 10.68 14.86
N PRO A 42 -3.84 10.88 16.19
CA PRO A 42 -2.98 11.85 16.86
C PRO A 42 -1.48 11.54 16.79
N ASP A 43 -1.11 10.25 16.80
CA ASP A 43 0.30 9.82 16.69
C ASP A 43 0.41 8.43 16.05
N ALA A 44 0.58 8.40 14.73
CA ALA A 44 0.67 7.18 13.92
C ALA A 44 1.87 6.30 14.27
N ARG A 45 2.90 6.82 14.97
CA ARG A 45 4.06 6.02 15.42
C ARG A 45 3.70 4.98 16.47
N ARG A 46 2.53 5.10 17.09
CA ARG A 46 2.01 4.13 18.05
C ARG A 46 1.33 2.94 17.37
N LEU A 47 1.00 3.08 16.09
CA LEU A 47 0.35 2.06 15.30
C LEU A 47 1.41 1.20 14.62
N SER A 48 1.15 -0.09 14.51
CA SER A 48 1.93 -1.04 13.72
C SER A 48 1.01 -2.00 12.96
N TRP A 49 1.59 -2.73 12.02
CA TRP A 49 0.88 -3.81 11.31
C TRP A 49 0.30 -4.85 12.27
N SER A 50 1.08 -5.20 13.30
CA SER A 50 0.74 -6.23 14.29
C SER A 50 -0.06 -5.73 15.50
N GLY A 51 -0.28 -4.42 15.66
CA GLY A 51 -0.98 -3.90 16.83
C GLY A 51 -0.86 -2.39 17.08
N GLY A 52 -1.08 -1.99 18.33
CA GLY A 52 -1.01 -0.58 18.76
C GLY A 52 -2.27 0.25 18.50
N TRP A 53 -3.30 -0.36 17.91
CA TRP A 53 -4.59 0.29 17.62
C TRP A 53 -5.48 0.34 18.85
N SER A 54 -5.78 1.55 19.33
CA SER A 54 -6.78 1.76 20.38
C SER A 54 -8.20 1.50 19.84
N ASP A 55 -9.19 1.26 20.70
CA ASP A 55 -10.58 1.03 20.25
C ASP A 55 -11.10 2.15 19.33
N PRO A 56 -10.86 3.45 19.61
CA PRO A 56 -11.20 4.53 18.68
C PRO A 56 -10.47 4.43 17.33
N ASP A 57 -9.18 4.08 17.32
CA ASP A 57 -8.42 3.96 16.07
C ASP A 57 -8.90 2.77 15.24
N GLN A 58 -9.30 1.67 15.89
CA GLN A 58 -9.90 0.51 15.21
C GLN A 58 -11.25 0.84 14.60
N GLN A 59 -12.07 1.64 15.28
CA GLN A 59 -13.34 2.12 14.75
C GLN A 59 -13.10 2.96 13.48
N GLN A 60 -12.21 3.94 13.55
CA GLN A 60 -11.84 4.79 12.40
C GLN A 60 -11.30 3.97 11.23
N LEU A 61 -10.48 2.95 11.51
CA LEU A 61 -9.99 2.02 10.50
C LEU A 61 -11.14 1.25 9.84
N GLY A 62 -12.10 0.75 10.62
CA GLY A 62 -13.27 0.04 10.11
C GLY A 62 -14.16 0.92 9.22
N GLU A 63 -14.39 2.17 9.64
CA GLU A 63 -15.19 3.15 8.90
C GLU A 63 -14.52 3.53 7.57
N LEU A 64 -13.24 3.90 7.59
CA LEU A 64 -12.47 4.21 6.38
C LEU A 64 -12.42 3.01 5.42
N ALA A 65 -12.20 1.81 5.95
CA ALA A 65 -12.20 0.58 5.14
C ALA A 65 -13.56 0.30 4.51
N SER A 66 -14.65 0.61 5.21
CA SER A 66 -16.02 0.45 4.69
C SER A 66 -16.28 1.42 3.53
N GLU A 67 -15.85 2.68 3.65
CA GLU A 67 -15.97 3.66 2.56
C GLU A 67 -15.23 3.20 1.30
N MET A 68 -13.95 2.82 1.46
CA MET A 68 -13.11 2.36 0.35
C MET A 68 -13.66 1.08 -0.28
N ALA A 69 -14.16 0.14 0.53
CA ALA A 69 -14.73 -1.11 0.04
C ALA A 69 -16.02 -0.87 -0.74
N ASN A 70 -16.86 0.06 -0.28
CA ASN A 70 -18.08 0.44 -0.98
C ASN A 70 -17.76 1.04 -2.37
N ALA A 71 -16.77 1.93 -2.44
CA ALA A 71 -16.33 2.53 -3.70
C ALA A 71 -15.79 1.50 -4.70
N LEU A 72 -15.04 0.50 -4.24
CA LEU A 72 -14.54 -0.58 -5.10
C LEU A 72 -15.62 -1.56 -5.55
N SER A 73 -16.71 -1.68 -4.78
CA SER A 73 -17.81 -2.62 -5.09
C SER A 73 -18.87 -2.01 -6.00
N GLN A 74 -19.05 -0.68 -5.97
CA GLN A 74 -20.10 0.01 -6.70
C GLN A 74 -19.55 0.76 -7.92
N PRO A 75 -19.92 0.38 -9.16
CA PRO A 75 -19.38 1.01 -10.38
C PRO A 75 -19.62 2.52 -10.51
N ASN A 76 -20.63 3.05 -9.81
CA ASN A 76 -21.05 4.45 -9.91
C ASN A 76 -20.55 5.32 -8.75
N VAL A 77 -19.82 4.75 -7.79
CA VAL A 77 -19.30 5.49 -6.64
C VAL A 77 -17.86 5.89 -6.90
N PHE A 78 -17.59 7.19 -6.85
CA PHE A 78 -16.24 7.73 -6.86
C PHE A 78 -15.84 8.09 -5.43
N TRP A 79 -14.62 7.71 -5.04
CA TRP A 79 -14.06 8.03 -3.74
C TRP A 79 -12.68 8.65 -3.90
N PHE A 80 -12.45 9.73 -3.18
CA PHE A 80 -11.16 10.38 -3.04
C PHE A 80 -11.02 10.95 -1.64
N ALA A 81 -9.78 11.19 -1.21
CA ALA A 81 -9.51 11.76 0.10
C ALA A 81 -8.28 12.66 0.06
N ASP A 82 -8.33 13.74 0.82
CA ASP A 82 -7.18 14.58 1.14
C ASP A 82 -6.55 14.05 2.42
N VAL A 83 -5.31 13.56 2.30
CA VAL A 83 -4.54 12.99 3.42
C VAL A 83 -3.43 13.97 3.80
N THR A 84 -3.45 14.44 5.04
CA THR A 84 -2.46 15.36 5.60
C THR A 84 -1.69 14.68 6.71
N ALA A 85 -0.35 14.79 6.67
CA ALA A 85 0.52 14.37 7.77
C ALA A 85 1.25 15.57 8.37
N LYS A 86 1.17 15.75 9.68
CA LYS A 86 1.93 16.77 10.43
C LYS A 86 3.06 16.08 11.17
N LEU A 87 4.29 16.40 10.77
CA LEU A 87 5.51 15.77 11.29
C LEU A 87 6.18 16.68 12.33
N LYS A 88 6.30 16.21 13.56
CA LYS A 88 7.08 16.89 14.60
C LYS A 88 8.55 16.53 14.45
N THR A 89 9.33 17.44 13.89
CA THR A 89 10.75 17.25 13.62
C THR A 89 11.66 17.88 14.68
N GLY A 90 12.86 17.33 14.83
CA GLY A 90 13.93 17.95 15.60
C GLY A 90 14.59 19.10 14.83
N PHE A 91 15.36 19.94 15.53
CA PHE A 91 16.17 20.98 14.90
C PHE A 91 17.14 20.35 13.88
N CYS A 92 17.15 20.89 12.66
CA CYS A 92 17.97 20.41 11.53
C CYS A 92 17.74 18.93 11.13
N GLN A 93 16.59 18.34 11.46
CA GLN A 93 16.27 17.01 10.99
C GLN A 93 16.10 16.98 9.46
N GLU A 94 16.81 16.07 8.79
CA GLU A 94 16.72 15.89 7.34
C GLU A 94 15.34 15.34 6.94
N ILE A 95 14.80 15.86 5.83
CA ILE A 95 13.60 15.33 5.17
C ILE A 95 14.03 14.49 3.96
N TYR A 96 13.31 13.41 3.69
CA TYR A 96 13.63 12.41 2.67
C TYR A 96 12.57 12.36 1.56
N PRO A 97 12.63 13.25 0.55
CA PRO A 97 11.84 13.16 -0.68
C PRO A 97 12.19 11.94 -1.53
N SER A 98 11.44 11.74 -2.62
CA SER A 98 11.86 10.81 -3.68
C SER A 98 13.14 11.30 -4.36
N GLN A 99 13.92 10.36 -4.89
CA GLN A 99 15.06 10.67 -5.76
C GLN A 99 14.63 10.53 -7.22
N LYS A 100 15.20 11.34 -8.11
CA LYS A 100 15.05 11.18 -9.55
C LYS A 100 15.94 10.03 -10.00
N PHE A 101 15.40 9.18 -10.86
CA PHE A 101 16.22 8.21 -11.58
C PHE A 101 16.78 8.92 -12.82
N THR A 102 18.07 9.22 -12.79
CA THR A 102 18.80 9.80 -13.91
C THR A 102 19.89 8.84 -14.35
N GLU A 103 20.05 8.64 -15.65
CA GLU A 103 21.20 7.91 -16.16
C GLU A 103 22.49 8.60 -15.73
N ARG A 104 23.51 7.80 -15.41
CA ARG A 104 24.78 8.32 -14.93
C ARG A 104 25.46 9.02 -16.11
N THR A 105 25.61 10.33 -16.00
CA THR A 105 26.41 11.11 -16.94
C THR A 105 27.88 11.02 -16.55
N ASP A 106 28.79 10.98 -17.53
CA ASP A 106 30.24 11.12 -17.30
C ASP A 106 30.62 12.54 -16.86
N ASP A 107 29.66 13.47 -16.85
CA ASP A 107 29.81 14.83 -16.36
C ASP A 107 29.83 14.87 -14.82
N HIS A 108 31.01 15.08 -14.25
CA HIS A 108 31.23 15.22 -12.81
C HIS A 108 30.65 16.50 -12.20
N ALA A 109 30.17 17.47 -13.01
CA ALA A 109 29.47 18.65 -12.51
C ALA A 109 28.02 18.37 -12.13
N VAL A 110 27.43 17.28 -12.65
CA VAL A 110 26.05 16.89 -12.33
C VAL A 110 26.02 16.15 -10.99
N ALA A 111 25.20 16.64 -10.07
CA ALA A 111 25.02 15.99 -8.77
C ALA A 111 24.50 14.55 -8.95
N SER A 112 25.19 13.61 -8.30
CA SER A 112 24.87 12.18 -8.35
C SER A 112 23.54 11.82 -7.69
N ARG A 113 23.07 12.65 -6.74
CA ARG A 113 21.78 12.50 -6.06
C ARG A 113 20.91 13.71 -6.33
N GLN A 114 19.85 13.52 -7.10
CA GLN A 114 18.86 14.55 -7.40
C GLN A 114 17.53 14.19 -6.75
N LEU A 115 16.89 15.16 -6.10
CA LEU A 115 15.58 14.98 -5.48
C LEU A 115 14.47 15.23 -6.49
N ALA A 116 13.38 14.47 -6.36
CA ALA A 116 12.15 14.70 -7.10
C ALA A 116 11.51 16.01 -6.62
N THR A 117 11.00 16.77 -7.59
CA THR A 117 10.36 18.07 -7.35
C THR A 117 9.04 18.15 -8.10
N THR A 118 8.11 18.93 -7.57
CA THR A 118 6.85 19.30 -8.22
C THR A 118 6.67 20.81 -8.17
N GLU A 119 5.92 21.36 -9.11
CA GLU A 119 5.62 22.79 -9.16
C GLU A 119 4.38 23.09 -8.31
N CYS A 120 4.53 23.99 -7.35
CA CYS A 120 3.43 24.50 -6.55
C CYS A 120 2.58 25.50 -7.37
N LEU A 121 1.37 25.79 -6.91
CA LEU A 121 0.50 26.82 -7.50
C LEU A 121 1.17 28.22 -7.60
N SER A 122 2.17 28.48 -6.76
CA SER A 122 2.97 29.71 -6.78
C SER A 122 4.07 29.74 -7.86
N GLY A 123 4.26 28.65 -8.62
CA GLY A 123 5.35 28.48 -9.58
C GLY A 123 6.69 28.07 -8.94
N GLN A 124 6.75 27.90 -7.62
CA GLN A 124 7.95 27.43 -6.94
C GLN A 124 8.06 25.89 -6.99
N LEU A 125 9.28 25.38 -7.12
CA LEU A 125 9.54 23.95 -7.02
C LEU A 125 9.64 23.53 -5.54
N ALA A 126 8.84 22.56 -5.15
CA ALA A 126 8.92 21.89 -3.85
C ALA A 126 9.39 20.45 -4.04
N ALA A 127 10.14 19.93 -3.07
CA ALA A 127 10.50 18.52 -3.06
C ALA A 127 9.26 17.64 -2.83
N CYS A 128 9.19 16.49 -3.49
CA CYS A 128 8.01 15.63 -3.42
C CYS A 128 8.34 14.15 -3.22
N ILE A 129 7.34 13.40 -2.76
CA ILE A 129 7.33 11.94 -2.84
C ILE A 129 6.52 11.57 -4.09
N ASN A 130 7.11 10.74 -4.96
CA ASN A 130 6.48 10.35 -6.22
C ASN A 130 5.20 9.53 -5.96
N PRO A 131 4.17 9.67 -6.80
CA PRO A 131 2.90 8.95 -6.62
C PRO A 131 3.09 7.43 -6.64
N GLN A 132 4.01 6.90 -7.46
CA GLN A 132 4.31 5.47 -7.49
C GLN A 132 4.89 4.97 -6.16
N LYS A 133 5.65 5.81 -5.45
CA LYS A 133 6.24 5.50 -4.14
C LYS A 133 5.19 5.53 -3.03
N ILE A 134 4.21 6.43 -3.12
CA ILE A 134 3.02 6.42 -2.25
C ILE A 134 2.22 5.12 -2.49
N GLY A 135 1.88 4.83 -3.75
CA GLY A 135 1.15 3.61 -4.10
C GLY A 135 1.86 2.33 -3.66
N ALA A 136 3.19 2.27 -3.81
CA ALA A 136 4.00 1.14 -3.35
C ALA A 136 3.90 0.90 -1.85
N ALA A 137 3.87 1.96 -1.03
CA ALA A 137 3.70 1.85 0.42
C ALA A 137 2.29 1.41 0.80
N LEU A 138 1.25 1.96 0.14
CA LEU A 138 -0.13 1.54 0.41
C LEU A 138 -0.36 0.07 0.04
N GLN A 139 0.34 -0.43 -0.98
CA GLN A 139 0.30 -1.82 -1.46
C GLN A 139 1.10 -2.81 -0.60
N GLN A 140 1.75 -2.39 0.49
CA GLN A 140 2.39 -3.30 1.45
C GLN A 140 1.32 -3.98 2.32
N ILE A 141 0.62 -4.95 1.74
CA ILE A 141 -0.52 -5.63 2.37
C ILE A 141 -0.50 -7.14 2.22
N ASP A 142 0.42 -7.72 1.45
CA ASP A 142 0.48 -9.16 1.26
C ASP A 142 1.21 -9.79 2.45
N ASP A 143 0.46 -10.20 3.47
CA ASP A 143 0.92 -11.03 4.58
C ASP A 143 0.41 -12.48 4.46
N TRP A 144 -0.18 -12.84 3.31
CA TRP A 144 -0.71 -14.17 3.03
C TRP A 144 0.30 -15.11 2.35
N TRP A 145 1.58 -14.75 2.33
CA TRP A 145 2.62 -15.50 1.59
C TRP A 145 3.19 -16.68 2.39
N ALA A 146 2.96 -16.70 3.71
CA ALA A 146 3.23 -17.83 4.60
C ALA A 146 2.39 -17.68 5.88
N ASP A 147 2.17 -18.79 6.61
CA ASP A 147 1.46 -18.78 7.89
C ASP A 147 2.22 -18.00 8.97
N ASP A 148 3.56 -17.95 8.86
CA ASP A 148 4.47 -17.24 9.76
C ASP A 148 5.01 -15.95 9.14
N ALA A 149 4.25 -15.31 8.25
CA ALA A 149 4.62 -14.04 7.62
C ALA A 149 4.99 -12.99 8.69
N ASP A 150 6.26 -12.58 8.65
CA ASP A 150 6.84 -11.65 9.63
C ASP A 150 6.54 -10.18 9.28
N GLN A 151 6.28 -9.89 8.01
CA GLN A 151 5.93 -8.57 7.51
C GLN A 151 5.08 -8.64 6.23
N PRO A 152 4.23 -7.62 5.99
CA PRO A 152 3.51 -7.52 4.74
C PRO A 152 4.47 -7.15 3.60
N LEU A 153 4.38 -7.90 2.51
CA LEU A 153 5.06 -7.61 1.27
C LEU A 153 4.26 -6.61 0.45
N ARG A 154 4.97 -5.86 -0.40
CA ARG A 154 4.32 -5.13 -1.48
C ARG A 154 3.70 -6.13 -2.43
N VAL A 155 2.40 -5.97 -2.69
CA VAL A 155 1.65 -6.78 -3.66
C VAL A 155 2.38 -6.83 -5.00
N HIS A 156 2.77 -8.03 -5.40
CA HIS A 156 3.48 -8.32 -6.63
C HIS A 156 3.19 -9.74 -7.06
N GLU A 157 3.18 -9.96 -8.37
CA GLU A 157 2.81 -11.20 -9.05
C GLU A 157 3.61 -12.41 -8.50
N TYR A 158 4.87 -12.16 -8.15
CA TYR A 158 5.81 -13.15 -7.60
C TYR A 158 6.22 -12.87 -6.14
N GLY A 159 5.58 -11.93 -5.44
CA GLY A 159 5.93 -11.58 -4.05
C GLY A 159 7.40 -11.19 -3.86
N ALA A 160 7.89 -10.27 -4.70
CA ALA A 160 9.30 -9.86 -4.68
C ALA A 160 9.64 -9.07 -3.39
N ASN A 161 10.67 -9.52 -2.67
CA ASN A 161 11.25 -8.79 -1.55
C ASN A 161 12.65 -8.30 -1.93
N HIS A 162 12.81 -6.98 -1.94
CA HIS A 162 14.06 -6.33 -2.30
C HIS A 162 15.15 -6.50 -1.23
N GLU A 163 14.79 -6.54 0.05
CA GLU A 163 15.76 -6.67 1.16
C GLU A 163 16.36 -8.08 1.21
N ALA A 164 15.50 -9.09 1.05
CA ALA A 164 15.91 -10.49 1.00
C ALA A 164 16.46 -10.93 -0.37
N LEU A 165 16.40 -10.05 -1.39
CA LEU A 165 16.80 -10.34 -2.77
C LEU A 165 16.17 -11.63 -3.33
N THR A 166 14.92 -11.91 -2.94
CA THR A 166 14.21 -13.15 -3.28
C THR A 166 12.74 -12.89 -3.62
N ALA A 167 12.09 -13.89 -4.21
CA ALA A 167 10.66 -13.92 -4.47
C ALA A 167 10.01 -14.95 -3.54
N PHE A 168 9.18 -14.50 -2.59
CA PHE A 168 8.51 -15.41 -1.65
C PHE A 168 7.43 -16.26 -2.30
N ARG A 169 6.82 -15.74 -3.37
CA ARG A 169 5.89 -16.47 -4.23
C ARG A 169 6.59 -16.85 -5.54
N HIS A 170 7.73 -17.54 -5.43
CA HIS A 170 8.47 -18.00 -6.60
C HIS A 170 7.64 -19.02 -7.40
N PRO A 171 7.68 -19.05 -8.74
CA PRO A 171 6.85 -19.97 -9.54
C PRO A 171 6.99 -21.46 -9.18
N ALA A 172 8.13 -21.85 -8.59
CA ALA A 172 8.36 -23.21 -8.11
C ALA A 172 7.48 -23.61 -6.90
N SER A 173 6.93 -22.64 -6.15
CA SER A 173 5.98 -22.93 -5.07
C SER A 173 4.54 -23.03 -5.57
N GLU A 174 4.27 -22.65 -6.83
CA GLU A 174 2.92 -22.54 -7.41
C GLU A 174 1.96 -21.62 -6.63
N LEU A 175 2.50 -20.73 -5.80
CA LEU A 175 1.75 -19.73 -5.02
C LEU A 175 1.88 -18.31 -5.62
N ASP A 176 2.45 -18.20 -6.83
CA ASP A 176 2.46 -16.95 -7.58
C ASP A 176 1.11 -16.66 -8.23
N PHE A 177 0.91 -15.41 -8.61
CA PHE A 177 -0.33 -14.91 -9.18
C PHE A 177 -0.84 -15.75 -10.37
N TYR A 178 0.04 -16.20 -11.27
CA TYR A 178 -0.40 -16.89 -12.48
C TYR A 178 -0.89 -18.31 -12.18
N HIS A 179 -0.24 -19.03 -11.26
CA HIS A 179 -0.71 -20.35 -10.82
C HIS A 179 -2.00 -20.23 -9.99
N LEU A 180 -2.12 -19.22 -9.13
CA LEU A 180 -3.36 -19.00 -8.38
C LEU A 180 -4.51 -18.59 -9.31
N LEU A 181 -4.23 -17.81 -10.35
CA LEU A 181 -5.24 -17.42 -11.34
C LEU A 181 -5.82 -18.63 -12.11
N THR A 182 -5.03 -19.68 -12.39
CA THR A 182 -5.58 -20.89 -13.02
C THR A 182 -6.49 -21.69 -12.11
N ARG A 183 -6.44 -21.46 -10.79
CA ARG A 183 -7.31 -22.07 -9.77
C ARG A 183 -8.57 -21.24 -9.50
N ALA A 184 -8.82 -20.15 -10.24
CA ALA A 184 -9.96 -19.26 -10.02
C ALA A 184 -11.32 -19.97 -10.02
N ASP A 185 -11.54 -20.93 -10.93
CA ASP A 185 -12.79 -21.71 -11.00
C ASP A 185 -13.04 -22.54 -9.72
N GLN A 186 -11.96 -23.04 -9.11
CA GLN A 186 -12.03 -23.74 -7.85
C GLN A 186 -12.42 -22.79 -6.72
N TYR A 187 -11.78 -21.62 -6.63
CA TYR A 187 -12.13 -20.62 -5.63
C TYR A 187 -13.59 -20.14 -5.75
N LEU A 188 -14.11 -20.02 -6.97
CA LEU A 188 -15.53 -19.70 -7.20
C LEU A 188 -16.45 -20.79 -6.64
N THR A 189 -16.16 -22.05 -6.97
CA THR A 189 -16.94 -23.21 -6.49
C THR A 189 -16.91 -23.31 -4.96
N ASP A 190 -15.73 -23.11 -4.36
CA ASP A 190 -15.56 -23.09 -2.91
C ASP A 190 -16.37 -21.94 -2.30
N MET A 191 -16.32 -20.73 -2.86
CA MET A 191 -17.10 -19.59 -2.36
C MET A 191 -18.62 -19.77 -2.49
N GLU A 192 -19.10 -20.46 -3.52
CA GLU A 192 -20.52 -20.75 -3.71
C GLU A 192 -21.05 -21.82 -2.74
N SER A 193 -20.19 -22.73 -2.29
CA SER A 193 -20.54 -23.82 -1.37
C SER A 193 -20.51 -23.43 0.11
N HIS A 194 -19.88 -22.31 0.46
CA HIS A 194 -19.76 -21.84 1.83
C HIS A 194 -20.80 -20.76 2.16
N ASP A 195 -21.18 -20.68 3.44
CA ASP A 195 -22.09 -19.64 3.92
C ASP A 195 -21.47 -18.24 3.77
N ARG A 196 -22.33 -17.25 3.51
CA ARG A 196 -21.92 -15.85 3.45
C ARG A 196 -21.35 -15.43 4.80
N GLY A 197 -20.03 -15.24 4.88
CA GLY A 197 -19.35 -14.79 6.10
C GLY A 197 -18.13 -15.62 6.47
N CYS A 198 -17.88 -16.76 5.82
CA CYS A 198 -16.62 -17.48 5.97
C CYS A 198 -15.42 -16.60 5.56
N GLU A 199 -14.33 -16.74 6.31
CA GLU A 199 -13.05 -16.11 5.98
C GLU A 199 -12.55 -16.67 4.65
N LEU A 200 -12.13 -15.78 3.75
CA LEU A 200 -11.63 -16.19 2.45
C LEU A 200 -10.19 -16.69 2.60
N PRO A 201 -9.74 -17.68 1.81
CA PRO A 201 -8.35 -18.07 1.78
C PRO A 201 -7.43 -16.88 1.48
N GLY A 202 -6.26 -16.84 2.11
CA GLY A 202 -5.25 -15.80 1.87
C GLY A 202 -4.87 -15.66 0.39
N ASP A 203 -4.87 -16.77 -0.36
CA ASP A 203 -4.65 -16.77 -1.81
C ASP A 203 -5.67 -15.93 -2.58
N VAL A 204 -6.95 -15.96 -2.17
CA VAL A 204 -8.00 -15.14 -2.78
C VAL A 204 -7.77 -13.66 -2.46
N HIS A 205 -7.36 -13.35 -1.23
CA HIS A 205 -6.99 -11.98 -0.87
C HIS A 205 -5.79 -11.48 -1.68
N PHE A 206 -4.73 -12.28 -1.83
CA PHE A 206 -3.58 -11.96 -2.66
C PHE A 206 -3.96 -11.77 -4.13
N LEU A 207 -4.75 -12.69 -4.71
CA LEU A 207 -5.20 -12.62 -6.10
C LEU A 207 -5.96 -11.31 -6.36
N MET A 208 -6.92 -10.97 -5.50
CA MET A 208 -7.70 -9.73 -5.62
C MET A 208 -6.83 -8.49 -5.41
N ALA A 209 -5.85 -8.53 -4.51
CA ALA A 209 -4.91 -7.43 -4.32
C ALA A 209 -4.07 -7.15 -5.57
N VAL A 210 -3.60 -8.19 -6.27
CA VAL A 210 -2.88 -8.04 -7.55
C VAL A 210 -3.79 -7.44 -8.62
N LEU A 211 -5.06 -7.84 -8.69
CA LEU A 211 -6.04 -7.28 -9.63
C LEU A 211 -6.34 -5.80 -9.34
N VAL A 212 -6.50 -5.41 -8.07
CA VAL A 212 -6.70 -4.01 -7.65
C VAL A 212 -5.48 -3.15 -7.98
N LYS A 213 -4.27 -3.67 -7.77
CA LYS A 213 -3.03 -3.00 -8.20
C LYS A 213 -3.00 -2.80 -9.72
N GLY A 214 -3.56 -3.73 -10.47
CA GLY A 214 -3.54 -3.76 -11.93
C GLY A 214 -2.18 -4.17 -12.50
N GLY A 215 -2.13 -4.34 -13.81
CA GLY A 215 -0.94 -4.80 -14.51
C GLY A 215 -1.26 -5.35 -15.89
N LEU A 216 -0.21 -5.73 -16.64
CA LEU A 216 -0.34 -6.44 -17.90
C LEU A 216 -0.18 -7.93 -17.66
N PHE A 217 -1.29 -8.65 -17.51
CA PHE A 217 -1.31 -10.09 -17.22
C PHE A 217 -1.22 -10.94 -18.49
N GLN A 218 -0.26 -10.62 -19.35
CA GLN A 218 -0.07 -11.32 -20.61
C GLN A 218 0.83 -12.54 -20.40
N LYS A 219 0.33 -13.72 -20.78
CA LYS A 219 1.19 -14.89 -20.94
C LYS A 219 2.09 -14.62 -22.16
N GLY A 220 3.38 -14.35 -21.91
CA GLY A 220 4.35 -14.26 -23.00
C GLY A 220 4.27 -15.53 -23.85
N LYS A 221 4.37 -15.40 -25.18
CA LYS A 221 4.55 -16.57 -26.04
C LYS A 221 5.87 -17.22 -25.64
N GLY A 222 5.80 -18.25 -24.81
CA GLY A 222 6.93 -19.12 -24.51
C GLY A 222 7.46 -19.65 -25.84
N ARG A 223 8.76 -19.46 -26.06
CA ARG A 223 9.51 -20.27 -27.02
C ARG A 223 9.64 -21.67 -26.48
#